data_AF-A0A6G6ITE0-F1
#
_entry.id   AF-A0A6G6ITE0-F1
#
_cell.length_a   1.000
_cell.length_b   1.000
_cell.length_c   1.000
_cell.angle_alpha   90.00
_cell.angle_beta   90.00
_cell.angle_gamma   90.00
#
_symmetry.space_group_name_H-M   'P 1'
#
loop_
_entity.id
_entity.type
_entity.pdbx_description
1 polymer ?
#
loop_
_entity_poly.entity_id
_entity_poly.type
_entity_poly.pdbx_seq_one_letter_code
_entity_poly.pdbx_strand_id
1 'polypeptide(L)'
;MRSYFLPLIALLGVSLNLAAAPMPFYKWQSKLDGAYTCQQTSPGSGWQKIGGPFSDAGCRKALPQTPPPKGLAVPKSLRTP
;
A
#
# COMPACT_ATOMS: atom_id res chain seq x y z
N MET A 1 -5.24 -22.30 47.61
CA MET A 1 -4.48 -21.83 46.43
C MET A 1 -5.50 -21.47 45.36
N ARG A 2 -5.77 -20.17 45.15
CA ARG A 2 -6.77 -19.72 44.17
C ARG A 2 -6.16 -19.88 42.77
N SER A 3 -6.76 -20.71 41.93
CA SER A 3 -6.33 -20.95 40.55
C SER A 3 -6.46 -19.69 39.71
N TYR A 4 -5.38 -18.90 39.64
CA TYR A 4 -5.22 -17.80 38.68
C TYR A 4 -4.95 -18.29 37.24
N PHE A 5 -4.93 -19.61 37.01
CA PHE A 5 -4.74 -20.21 35.69
C PHE A 5 -5.87 -19.86 34.71
N LEU A 6 -7.11 -19.75 35.17
CA LEU A 6 -8.28 -19.44 34.34
C LEU A 6 -8.27 -18.03 33.71
N PRO A 7 -8.03 -16.93 34.46
CA PRO A 7 -7.94 -15.61 33.84
C PRO A 7 -6.71 -15.43 32.94
N LEU A 8 -5.62 -16.18 33.19
CA LEU A 8 -4.41 -16.11 32.38
C LEU A 8 -4.62 -16.69 30.97
N ILE A 9 -5.35 -17.81 30.87
CA ILE A 9 -5.71 -18.44 29.58
C ILE A 9 -6.68 -17.54 28.79
N ALA A 10 -7.61 -16.87 29.48
CA ALA A 10 -8.55 -15.96 28.84
C ALA A 10 -7.87 -14.72 28.21
N LEU A 11 -6.78 -14.21 28.80
CA LEU A 11 -6.02 -13.09 28.25
C LEU A 11 -5.13 -13.49 27.05
N LEU A 12 -4.69 -14.74 26.95
CA LEU A 12 -3.83 -15.23 25.86
C LEU A 12 -4.60 -15.54 24.57
N GLY A 13 -5.94 -15.61 24.61
CA GLY A 13 -6.76 -16.06 23.49
C GLY A 13 -7.11 -15.02 22.42
N VAL A 14 -6.86 -13.72 22.65
CA VAL A 14 -7.26 -12.65 21.71
C VAL A 14 -6.07 -12.25 20.83
N SER A 15 -5.84 -12.99 19.75
CA SER A 15 -4.94 -12.55 18.67
C SER A 15 -5.78 -12.00 17.51
N LEU A 16 -5.85 -10.68 17.41
CA LEU A 16 -6.49 -9.97 16.30
C LEU A 16 -5.63 -10.17 15.03
N ASN A 17 -6.14 -10.94 14.08
CA ASN A 17 -5.52 -11.08 12.76
C ASN A 17 -5.84 -9.85 11.92
N LEU A 18 -5.00 -8.81 11.98
CA LEU A 18 -5.07 -7.68 11.05
C LEU A 18 -4.49 -8.12 9.70
N ALA A 19 -5.35 -8.32 8.71
CA ALA A 19 -4.94 -8.48 7.33
C ALA A 19 -4.43 -7.13 6.79
N ALA A 20 -3.12 -6.98 6.66
CA ALA A 20 -2.51 -5.82 6.03
C ALA A 20 -2.86 -5.83 4.53
N ALA A 21 -3.47 -4.75 4.03
CA ALA A 21 -3.66 -4.57 2.61
C ALA A 21 -2.27 -4.57 1.91
N PRO A 22 -2.16 -5.14 0.69
CA PRO A 22 -0.90 -5.13 -0.05
C PRO A 22 -0.45 -3.69 -0.27
N MET A 23 0.72 -3.37 0.27
CA MET A 23 1.23 -2.01 0.23
C MET A 23 1.87 -1.76 -1.16
N PRO A 24 1.42 -0.74 -1.91
CA PRO A 24 1.80 -0.56 -3.31
C PRO A 24 3.20 0.01 -3.46
N PHE A 25 4.02 -0.65 -4.28
CA PHE A 25 5.36 -0.19 -4.66
C PHE A 25 5.36 0.49 -6.03
N TYR A 26 6.32 1.39 -6.24
CA TYR A 26 6.49 2.11 -7.49
C TYR A 26 7.93 2.06 -7.97
N LYS A 27 8.09 2.03 -9.30
CA LYS A 27 9.40 2.17 -9.93
C LYS A 27 9.75 3.64 -10.04
N TRP A 28 10.88 4.01 -9.47
CA TRP A 28 11.42 5.36 -9.49
C TRP A 28 12.68 5.39 -10.34
N GLN A 29 12.85 6.47 -11.08
CA GLN A 29 14.06 6.77 -11.84
C GLN A 29 14.70 8.04 -11.29
N SER A 30 16.01 8.03 -11.10
CA SER A 30 16.77 9.21 -10.74
C SER A 30 16.83 10.16 -11.93
N LYS A 31 16.55 11.43 -11.68
CA LYS A 31 16.65 12.50 -12.67
C LYS A 31 18.10 12.91 -12.96
N LEU A 32 19.04 12.55 -12.07
CA LEU A 32 20.45 12.91 -12.18
C LEU A 32 21.21 11.98 -13.14
N ASP A 33 21.04 10.68 -12.97
CA ASP A 33 21.86 9.63 -13.59
C ASP A 33 21.03 8.51 -14.24
N GLY A 34 19.69 8.57 -14.14
CA GLY A 34 18.80 7.58 -14.76
C GLY A 34 18.72 6.25 -14.00
N ALA A 35 19.37 6.11 -12.84
CA ALA A 35 19.32 4.91 -12.01
C ALA A 35 17.88 4.57 -11.57
N TYR A 36 17.60 3.28 -11.36
CA TYR A 36 16.27 2.80 -10.97
C TYR A 36 16.24 2.28 -9.53
N THR A 37 15.13 2.53 -8.84
CA THR A 37 14.83 1.90 -7.55
C THR A 37 13.34 1.57 -7.45
N CYS A 38 12.98 0.60 -6.60
CA CYS A 38 11.60 0.23 -6.33
C CYS A 38 11.28 0.56 -4.87
N GLN A 39 10.35 1.47 -4.64
CA GLN A 39 10.03 1.95 -3.29
C GLN A 39 8.58 2.36 -3.11
N GLN A 40 8.18 2.31 -1.84
CA GLN A 40 6.95 2.83 -1.23
C GLN A 40 6.47 4.17 -1.76
N THR A 41 7.38 5.08 -1.49
CA THR A 41 7.27 6.53 -1.52
C THR A 41 8.43 7.06 -2.35
N SER A 42 8.38 8.35 -2.68
CA SER A 42 9.48 8.96 -3.41
C SER A 42 10.76 8.92 -2.56
N PRO A 43 11.91 8.47 -3.12
CA PRO A 43 13.19 8.56 -2.42
C PRO A 43 13.67 10.00 -2.22
N GLY A 44 13.12 10.97 -2.95
CA GLY A 44 13.44 12.40 -2.84
C GLY A 44 13.02 13.22 -4.05
N SER A 45 13.31 14.53 -4.04
CA SER A 45 12.98 15.46 -5.14
C SER A 45 13.67 15.11 -6.47
N GLY A 46 14.85 14.50 -6.38
CA GLY A 46 15.64 14.02 -7.51
C GLY A 46 15.10 12.78 -8.22
N TRP A 47 13.95 12.24 -7.79
CA TRP A 47 13.37 11.02 -8.37
C TRP A 47 12.05 11.32 -9.09
N GLN A 48 11.78 10.57 -10.14
CA GLN A 48 10.51 10.58 -10.86
C GLN A 48 9.88 9.19 -10.84
N LYS A 49 8.56 9.13 -10.61
CA LYS A 49 7.81 7.88 -10.70
C LYS A 49 7.63 7.52 -12.17
N ILE A 50 8.05 6.31 -12.55
CA ILE A 50 8.01 5.84 -13.93
C ILE A 50 7.17 4.57 -14.12
N GLY A 51 6.65 3.98 -13.05
CA GLY A 51 5.80 2.79 -13.17
C GLY A 51 5.23 2.29 -11.85
N GLY A 52 4.29 1.34 -11.95
CA GLY A 52 3.53 0.76 -10.85
C GLY A 52 2.05 1.17 -10.90
N PRO A 53 1.23 0.70 -9.94
CA PRO A 53 1.62 0.04 -8.69
C PRO A 53 2.05 -1.43 -8.84
N PHE A 54 2.97 -1.87 -7.98
CA PHE A 54 3.42 -3.26 -7.85
C PHE A 54 3.09 -3.80 -6.46
N SER A 55 2.93 -5.12 -6.35
CA SER A 55 2.62 -5.81 -5.09
C SER A 55 3.86 -6.26 -4.30
N ASP A 56 5.06 -6.08 -4.86
CA ASP A 56 6.32 -6.48 -4.24
C ASP A 56 7.40 -5.40 -4.32
N ALA A 57 8.32 -5.42 -3.35
CA ALA A 57 9.44 -4.48 -3.24
C ALA A 57 10.47 -4.58 -4.39
N GLY A 58 10.38 -5.61 -5.23
CA GLY A 58 11.20 -5.72 -6.44
C GLY A 58 10.54 -5.13 -7.69
N CYS A 59 9.30 -4.64 -7.60
CA CYS A 59 8.52 -4.18 -8.75
C CYS A 59 8.42 -5.24 -9.86
N ARG A 60 8.25 -6.52 -9.49
CA ARG A 60 8.19 -7.65 -10.43
C ARG A 60 6.76 -8.07 -10.75
N LYS A 61 5.84 -7.92 -9.79
CA LYS A 61 4.43 -8.30 -9.91
C LYS A 61 3.59 -7.03 -9.91
N ALA A 62 2.96 -6.74 -11.05
CA ALA A 62 1.99 -5.65 -11.12
C ALA A 62 0.87 -5.90 -10.10
N LEU A 63 0.50 -4.87 -9.36
CA LEU A 63 -0.68 -4.94 -8.50
C LEU A 63 -1.91 -4.90 -9.42
N PRO A 64 -2.84 -5.87 -9.35
CA PRO A 64 -4.08 -5.80 -10.10
C PRO A 64 -4.78 -4.47 -9.79
N GLN A 65 -4.87 -3.59 -10.78
CA GLN A 65 -5.69 -2.40 -10.63
C GLN A 65 -7.14 -2.88 -10.68
N THR A 66 -7.89 -2.71 -9.60
CA THR A 66 -9.34 -2.73 -9.73
C THR A 66 -9.68 -1.71 -10.82
N PRO A 67 -10.50 -2.07 -11.82
CA PRO A 67 -10.93 -1.10 -12.81
C PRO A 67 -11.43 0.15 -12.07
N PRO A 68 -11.06 1.36 -12.49
CA PRO A 68 -11.76 2.54 -12.01
C PRO A 68 -13.26 2.23 -12.17
N PRO A 69 -14.10 2.47 -11.14
CA PRO A 69 -15.52 2.21 -11.26
C PRO A 69 -15.98 2.87 -12.56
N LYS A 70 -16.34 2.06 -13.55
CA LYS A 70 -16.95 2.50 -14.81
C LYS A 70 -18.25 3.19 -14.41
N GLY A 71 -18.19 4.48 -14.07
CA GLY A 71 -19.32 5.15 -13.45
C GLY A 71 -19.02 6.26 -12.46
N LEU A 72 -17.78 6.47 -11.98
CA LEU A 72 -17.43 7.74 -11.31
C LEU A 72 -17.19 8.84 -12.37
N ALA A 73 -18.20 9.05 -13.23
CA ALA A 73 -18.34 10.33 -13.90
C ALA A 73 -18.67 11.35 -12.81
N VAL A 74 -17.68 12.11 -12.34
CA VAL A 74 -17.96 13.30 -11.53
C VAL A 74 -18.87 14.19 -12.39
N PRO A 75 -20.12 14.43 -11.98
CA PRO A 75 -21.02 15.24 -12.79
C PRO A 75 -20.39 16.63 -12.95
N LYS A 76 -20.36 17.16 -14.19
CA LYS A 76 -19.79 18.50 -14.49
C LYS A 76 -20.36 19.60 -13.59
N SER A 77 -21.57 19.41 -13.07
CA SER A 77 -22.24 20.30 -12.10
C SER A 77 -21.52 20.46 -10.75
N LEU A 78 -20.59 19.57 -10.40
CA LEU A 78 -19.82 19.63 -9.14
C LEU A 78 -18.44 20.28 -9.31
N ARG A 79 -18.10 20.73 -10.52
CA ARG A 79 -16.90 21.51 -10.80
C ARG A 79 -17.31 22.99 -10.83
N THR A 80 -17.44 23.58 -9.65
CA THR A 80 -17.76 25.01 -9.46
C THR A 80 -16.74 25.90 -10.18
N PRO A 81 -17.13 27.06 -10.76
CA PRO A 81 -16.20 27.98 -11.43
C PRO A 81 -15.11 28.54 -10.52
#